data_AF-A0A849DRN9-F1
#
_entry.id   AF-A0A849DRN9-F1
#
_cell.length_a   1.000
_cell.length_b   1.000
_cell.length_c   1.000
_cell.angle_alpha   90.00
_cell.angle_beta   90.00
_cell.angle_gamma   90.00
#
_symmetry.space_group_name_H-M   'P 1'
#
loop_
_entity.id
_entity.type
_entity.pdbx_description
1 polymer ?
#
loop_
_entity_poly.entity_id
_entity_poly.type
_entity_poly.pdbx_seq_one_letter_code
_entity_poly.pdbx_strand_id
1 'polypeptide(L)'
;MAASPTIRRRRLAAELRRLRESAGMTLEEAAAQIEVSKSALSRIETAKAGARVPIVRLLLGAYGVDRDTAEALLGIARDAGRKGWWHQYSHAIPAGLESFLSFEGEATGLRHFATMAIPGVLQTPEYAQTVVREHSMNEPQEIVDSRVRLRLSRQKEILRGRDAFDAWFLLDEAVLRRMVGGRDTMVGQLSFVLELLSAGKIGIQVLPFSIGAHPSMAAGFSIFRFAEGLPIVYIEHLDSAVYIEDHAKTRHYSQAFERLVEMAPPASQSSQIISNVLKELARGEPRSQRR
;
A
#
# COMPACT_ATOMS: atom_id res chain seq x y z
N MET A 1 6.90 15.98 -0.54
CA MET A 1 5.46 16.14 -0.25
C MET A 1 5.17 15.51 1.11
N ALA A 2 4.27 16.07 1.91
CA ALA A 2 3.99 15.56 3.26
C ALA A 2 3.33 14.17 3.21
N ALA A 3 3.70 13.27 4.13
CA ALA A 3 3.10 11.95 4.28
C ALA A 3 1.57 12.05 4.42
N SER A 4 0.83 11.24 3.66
CA SER A 4 -0.63 11.18 3.74
C SER A 4 -1.03 10.57 5.10
N PRO A 5 -1.87 11.25 5.91
CA PRO A 5 -2.30 10.73 7.21
C PRO A 5 -3.03 9.39 7.09
N THR A 6 -2.87 8.53 8.10
CA THR A 6 -3.55 7.24 8.16
C THR A 6 -5.08 7.39 8.23
N ILE A 7 -5.85 6.38 7.81
CA ILE A 7 -7.33 6.47 7.85
C ILE A 7 -7.82 6.59 9.28
N ARG A 8 -7.26 5.82 10.20
CA ARG A 8 -7.56 5.96 11.64
C ARG A 8 -7.31 7.38 12.15
N ARG A 9 -6.21 8.02 11.75
CA ARG A 9 -5.89 9.39 12.14
C ARG A 9 -6.87 10.40 11.55
N ARG A 10 -7.33 10.19 10.31
CA ARG A 10 -8.39 11.03 9.70
C ARG A 10 -9.72 10.85 10.37
N ARG A 11 -10.14 9.61 10.63
CA ARG A 11 -11.39 9.29 11.33
C ARG A 11 -11.40 9.94 12.70
N LEU A 12 -10.31 9.82 13.46
CA LEU A 12 -10.17 10.49 14.75
C LEU A 12 -10.24 12.02 14.61
N ALA A 13 -9.51 12.61 13.66
CA ALA A 13 -9.50 14.05 13.44
C ALA A 13 -10.89 14.61 13.08
N ALA A 14 -11.59 13.92 12.16
CA ALA A 14 -12.93 14.28 11.73
C ALA A 14 -13.93 14.17 12.88
N GLU A 15 -13.84 13.11 13.67
CA GLU A 15 -14.75 12.89 14.80
C GLU A 15 -14.50 13.88 15.94
N LEU A 16 -13.23 14.19 16.26
CA LEU A 16 -12.89 15.25 17.21
C LEU A 16 -13.46 16.61 16.76
N ARG A 17 -13.34 16.94 15.47
CA ARG A 17 -13.92 18.16 14.91
C ARG A 17 -15.44 18.16 15.03
N ARG A 18 -16.11 17.07 14.65
CA ARG A 18 -17.57 16.93 14.73
C ARG A 18 -18.07 17.10 16.16
N LEU A 19 -17.37 16.50 17.13
CA LEU A 19 -17.70 16.59 18.55
C LEU A 19 -17.51 18.01 19.09
N ARG A 20 -16.43 18.70 18.70
CA ARG A 20 -16.23 20.12 19.03
C ARG A 20 -17.39 20.98 18.52
N GLU A 21 -17.75 20.82 17.25
CA GLU A 21 -18.84 21.56 16.62
C GLU A 21 -20.19 21.24 17.29
N SER A 22 -20.42 19.97 17.67
CA SER A 22 -21.63 19.53 18.38
C SER A 22 -21.71 20.08 19.81
N ALA A 23 -20.55 20.27 20.46
CA ALA A 23 -20.44 20.92 21.77
C ALA A 23 -20.56 22.46 21.69
N GLY A 24 -20.74 23.03 20.48
CA GLY A 24 -20.85 24.47 20.27
C GLY A 24 -19.56 25.25 20.50
N MET A 25 -18.41 24.57 20.58
CA MET A 25 -17.14 25.19 20.90
C MET A 25 -16.42 25.68 19.64
N THR A 26 -15.87 26.89 19.70
CA THR A 26 -14.90 27.35 18.72
C THR A 26 -13.56 26.62 18.90
N LEU A 27 -12.75 26.63 17.84
CA LEU A 27 -11.40 26.06 17.88
C LEU A 27 -10.51 26.75 18.93
N GLU A 28 -10.78 28.03 19.24
CA GLU A 28 -10.01 28.82 20.19
C GLU A 28 -10.34 28.47 21.64
N GLU A 29 -11.63 28.36 21.96
CA GLU A 29 -12.11 27.93 23.28
C GLU A 29 -11.64 26.50 23.60
N ALA A 30 -11.80 25.57 22.65
CA ALA A 30 -11.36 24.19 22.82
C ALA A 30 -9.85 24.09 23.04
N ALA A 31 -9.05 24.87 22.30
CA ALA A 31 -7.60 24.87 22.44
C ALA A 31 -7.16 25.46 23.79
N ALA A 32 -7.81 26.55 24.25
CA ALA A 32 -7.56 27.16 25.54
C ALA A 32 -7.90 26.21 26.70
N GLN A 33 -9.02 25.49 26.63
CA GLN A 33 -9.47 24.58 27.68
C GLN A 33 -8.51 23.41 27.95
N ILE A 34 -7.73 23.01 26.94
CA ILE A 34 -6.74 21.92 27.07
C ILE A 34 -5.29 22.41 27.00
N GLU A 35 -5.09 23.72 27.12
CA GLU A 35 -3.77 24.38 27.16
C GLU A 35 -2.88 24.09 25.93
N VAL A 36 -3.46 24.06 24.74
CA VAL A 36 -2.71 23.97 23.48
C VAL A 36 -2.93 25.18 22.60
N SER A 37 -2.03 25.41 21.63
CA SER A 37 -2.27 26.48 20.66
C SER A 37 -3.40 26.13 19.70
N LYS A 38 -4.19 27.14 19.30
CA LYS A 38 -5.21 27.04 18.24
C LYS A 38 -4.67 26.37 16.97
N SER A 39 -3.42 26.70 16.59
CA SER A 39 -2.73 26.09 15.45
C SER A 39 -2.44 24.58 15.66
N ALA A 40 -2.06 24.17 16.87
CA ALA A 40 -1.88 22.76 17.19
C ALA A 40 -3.20 21.99 17.10
N LEU A 41 -4.28 22.51 17.67
CA LEU A 41 -5.60 21.88 17.59
C LEU A 41 -6.13 21.82 16.15
N SER A 42 -5.97 22.91 15.37
CA SER A 42 -6.30 22.93 13.95
C SER A 42 -5.60 21.81 13.17
N ARG A 43 -4.30 21.61 13.41
CA ARG A 43 -3.55 20.54 12.74
C ARG A 43 -4.02 19.15 13.18
N ILE A 44 -4.45 18.97 14.42
CA ILE A 44 -5.04 17.71 14.90
C ILE A 44 -6.36 17.44 14.18
N GLU A 45 -7.30 18.39 14.19
CA GLU A 45 -8.63 18.26 13.56
C GLU A 45 -8.59 18.16 12.02
N THR A 46 -7.48 18.59 11.40
CA THR A 46 -7.24 18.43 9.96
C THR A 46 -6.35 17.23 9.62
N ALA A 47 -6.07 16.37 10.61
CA ALA A 47 -5.17 15.21 10.51
C ALA A 47 -3.72 15.56 10.09
N LYS A 48 -3.33 16.83 10.00
CA LYS A 48 -1.97 17.31 9.69
C LYS A 48 -0.98 17.08 10.84
N ALA A 49 -1.47 16.94 12.08
CA ALA A 49 -0.72 16.46 13.24
C ALA A 49 -1.41 15.25 13.89
N GLY A 50 -0.64 14.34 14.47
CA GLY A 50 -1.18 13.20 15.21
C GLY A 50 -1.64 13.65 16.59
N ALA A 51 -2.76 13.12 17.08
CA ALA A 51 -3.24 13.41 18.42
C ALA A 51 -2.70 12.35 19.39
N ARG A 52 -1.94 12.79 20.41
CA ARG A 52 -1.53 11.89 21.49
C ARG A 52 -2.73 11.54 22.36
N VAL A 53 -2.80 10.31 22.86
CA VAL A 53 -3.90 9.82 23.70
C VAL A 53 -4.26 10.76 24.86
N PRO A 54 -3.30 11.39 25.59
CA PRO A 54 -3.65 12.36 26.62
C PRO A 54 -4.39 13.59 26.08
N ILE A 55 -3.97 14.13 24.93
CA ILE A 55 -4.65 15.26 24.27
C ILE A 55 -6.06 14.87 23.84
N VAL A 56 -6.22 13.69 23.24
CA VAL A 56 -7.54 13.18 22.85
C VAL A 56 -8.45 13.06 24.06
N ARG A 57 -7.95 12.53 25.18
CA ARG A 57 -8.72 12.42 26.43
C ARG A 57 -9.19 13.79 26.94
N LEU A 58 -8.31 14.79 26.92
CA LEU A 58 -8.65 16.16 27.33
C LEU A 58 -9.74 16.76 26.43
N LEU A 59 -9.62 16.61 25.11
CA LEU A 59 -10.63 17.09 24.16
C LEU A 59 -11.99 16.42 24.37
N LEU A 60 -12.03 15.10 24.55
CA LEU A 60 -13.27 14.36 24.79
C LEU A 60 -13.95 14.80 26.09
N GLY A 61 -13.16 15.07 27.13
CA GLY A 61 -13.66 15.66 28.37
C GLY A 61 -14.22 17.06 28.17
N ALA A 62 -13.51 17.92 27.43
CA ALA A 62 -13.96 19.27 27.09
C ALA A 62 -15.28 19.27 26.30
N TYR A 63 -15.46 18.31 25.39
CA TYR A 63 -16.65 18.20 24.55
C TYR A 63 -17.83 17.48 25.23
N GLY A 64 -17.67 17.02 26.48
CA GLY A 64 -18.75 16.36 27.23
C GLY A 64 -19.16 15.00 26.65
N VAL A 65 -18.22 14.26 26.04
CA VAL A 65 -18.50 12.96 25.39
C VAL A 65 -18.77 11.88 26.44
N ASP A 66 -19.75 11.02 26.18
CA ASP A 66 -20.05 9.89 27.05
C ASP A 66 -18.89 8.87 27.11
N ARG A 67 -18.88 8.05 28.15
CA ARG A 67 -17.76 7.14 28.45
C ARG A 67 -17.51 6.11 27.35
N ASP A 68 -18.56 5.56 26.74
CA ASP A 68 -18.43 4.47 25.78
C ASP A 68 -17.87 5.00 24.45
N THR A 69 -18.41 6.13 23.97
CA THR A 69 -17.87 6.85 22.81
C THR A 69 -16.42 7.31 23.06
N ALA A 70 -16.13 7.82 24.27
CA ALA A 70 -14.79 8.27 24.62
C ALA A 70 -13.77 7.12 24.61
N GLU A 71 -14.09 5.95 25.17
CA GLU A 71 -13.19 4.79 25.14
C GLU A 71 -13.00 4.25 23.72
N ALA A 72 -14.02 4.25 22.88
CA ALA A 72 -13.89 3.89 21.47
C ALA A 72 -12.90 4.82 20.74
N LEU A 73 -13.02 6.14 20.91
CA LEU A 73 -12.12 7.13 20.29
C LEU A 73 -10.71 7.11 20.86
N LEU A 74 -10.55 6.85 22.15
CA LEU A 74 -9.24 6.60 22.76
C LEU A 74 -8.62 5.31 22.22
N GLY A 75 -9.42 4.28 21.93
CA GLY A 75 -8.99 3.10 21.19
C GLY A 75 -8.40 3.46 19.82
N ILE A 76 -9.14 4.25 19.02
CA ILE A 76 -8.66 4.74 17.72
C ILE A 76 -7.37 5.57 17.88
N ALA A 77 -7.27 6.43 18.89
CA ALA A 77 -6.07 7.22 19.16
C ALA A 77 -4.86 6.36 19.57
N ARG A 78 -5.07 5.33 20.40
CA ARG A 78 -4.04 4.36 20.77
C ARG A 78 -3.58 3.59 19.53
N ASP A 79 -4.50 3.15 18.67
CA ASP A 79 -4.19 2.39 17.45
C ASP A 79 -3.60 3.24 16.33
N ALA A 80 -3.99 4.51 16.22
CA ALA A 80 -3.36 5.49 15.32
C ALA A 80 -1.94 5.87 15.78
N GLY A 81 -1.69 5.76 17.10
CA GLY A 81 -0.36 5.92 17.70
C GLY A 81 0.45 4.63 17.82
N ARG A 82 -0.16 3.46 17.58
CA ARG A 82 0.56 2.18 17.54
C ARG A 82 1.49 2.21 16.33
N LYS A 83 2.77 2.30 16.65
CA LYS A 83 3.88 2.01 15.77
C LYS A 83 3.62 0.64 15.14
N GLY A 84 3.25 0.60 13.86
CA GLY A 84 2.96 -0.65 13.16
C GLY A 84 4.14 -1.62 13.25
N TRP A 85 3.93 -2.91 12.95
CA TRP A 85 4.97 -3.94 13.01
C TRP A 85 6.25 -3.54 12.25
N TRP A 86 6.12 -2.65 11.24
CA TRP A 86 7.22 -2.12 10.46
C TRP A 86 8.10 -1.10 11.19
N HIS A 87 7.74 -0.63 12.38
CA HIS A 87 8.49 0.40 13.10
C HIS A 87 9.91 -0.06 13.46
N GLN A 88 10.14 -1.36 13.63
CA GLN A 88 11.50 -1.89 13.82
C GLN A 88 12.43 -1.66 12.61
N TYR A 89 11.85 -1.27 11.46
CA TYR A 89 12.56 -0.93 10.23
C TYR A 89 12.55 0.58 9.94
N SER A 90 12.12 1.44 10.87
CA SER A 90 11.92 2.88 10.60
C SER A 90 13.16 3.59 10.05
N HIS A 91 14.36 3.16 10.44
CA HIS A 91 15.63 3.70 9.92
C HIS A 91 15.90 3.37 8.45
N ALA A 92 15.22 2.37 7.90
CA ALA A 92 15.44 1.87 6.55
C ALA A 92 14.24 2.10 5.61
N ILE A 93 13.11 2.60 6.11
CA ILE A 93 11.92 2.89 5.30
C ILE A 93 12.18 4.12 4.42
N PRO A 94 12.08 4.01 3.08
CA PRO A 94 12.15 5.18 2.21
C PRO A 94 11.07 6.22 2.57
N ALA A 95 11.41 7.50 2.44
CA ALA A 95 10.47 8.58 2.71
C ALA A 95 9.16 8.39 1.93
N GLY A 96 8.02 8.43 2.63
CA GLY A 96 6.69 8.26 2.03
C GLY A 96 6.18 6.82 1.94
N LEU A 97 7.01 5.79 2.16
CA LEU A 97 6.55 4.39 2.26
C LEU A 97 5.86 4.09 3.60
N GLU A 98 6.07 4.91 4.63
CA GLU A 98 5.40 4.77 5.94
C GLU A 98 3.87 4.83 5.82
N SER A 99 3.36 5.80 5.04
CA SER A 99 1.92 5.91 4.76
C SER A 99 1.40 4.67 4.04
N PHE A 100 2.15 4.15 3.07
CA PHE A 100 1.80 2.92 2.36
C PHE A 100 1.64 1.76 3.35
N LEU A 101 2.62 1.54 4.23
CA LEU A 101 2.58 0.44 5.19
C LEU A 101 1.43 0.59 6.19
N SER A 102 1.11 1.84 6.57
CA SER A 102 -0.05 2.11 7.40
C SER A 102 -1.36 1.78 6.70
N PHE A 103 -1.53 2.20 5.44
CA PHE A 103 -2.72 1.88 4.66
C PHE A 103 -2.83 0.37 4.41
N GLU A 104 -1.72 -0.30 4.11
CA GLU A 104 -1.67 -1.77 3.93
C GLU A 104 -2.12 -2.50 5.21
N GLY A 105 -1.70 -2.06 6.39
CA GLY A 105 -2.12 -2.67 7.66
C GLY A 105 -3.60 -2.41 8.02
N GLU A 106 -4.16 -1.29 7.57
CA GLU A 106 -5.56 -0.91 7.82
C GLU A 106 -6.53 -1.42 6.74
N ALA A 107 -6.03 -1.74 5.55
CA ALA A 107 -6.82 -2.16 4.42
C ALA A 107 -7.47 -3.54 4.62
N THR A 108 -8.66 -3.69 4.05
CA THR A 108 -9.38 -4.95 3.89
C THR A 108 -9.14 -5.58 2.53
N GLY A 109 -8.60 -4.82 1.58
CA GLY A 109 -8.19 -5.36 0.29
C GLY A 109 -7.21 -4.47 -0.46
N LEU A 110 -6.58 -5.06 -1.47
CA LEU A 110 -5.59 -4.42 -2.32
C LEU A 110 -5.86 -4.80 -3.77
N ARG A 111 -5.92 -3.80 -4.65
CA ARG A 111 -5.79 -3.99 -6.10
C ARG A 111 -4.48 -3.39 -6.54
N HIS A 112 -3.69 -4.11 -7.32
CA HIS A 112 -2.39 -3.63 -7.74
C HIS A 112 -2.14 -3.97 -9.20
N PHE A 113 -1.86 -2.95 -10.01
CA PHE A 113 -1.44 -3.11 -11.40
C PHE A 113 0.06 -2.82 -11.51
N ALA A 114 0.83 -3.86 -11.84
CA ALA A 114 2.28 -3.84 -11.87
C ALA A 114 2.79 -3.77 -13.31
N THR A 115 3.56 -2.73 -13.63
CA THR A 115 4.08 -2.48 -14.98
C THR A 115 5.60 -2.56 -15.10
N MET A 116 6.33 -2.40 -13.98
CA MET A 116 7.79 -2.26 -14.00
C MET A 116 8.54 -3.45 -13.42
N ALA A 117 8.04 -4.00 -12.32
CA ALA A 117 8.65 -5.13 -11.60
C ALA A 117 7.55 -5.97 -10.94
N ILE A 118 7.88 -7.21 -10.59
CA ILE A 118 6.96 -8.07 -9.84
C ILE A 118 6.66 -7.41 -8.48
N PRO A 119 5.40 -7.34 -8.03
CA PRO A 119 5.01 -6.71 -6.77
C PRO A 119 5.79 -7.27 -5.59
N GLY A 120 6.21 -6.43 -4.65
CA GLY A 120 7.08 -6.84 -3.53
C GLY A 120 6.58 -8.02 -2.71
N VAL A 121 5.25 -8.18 -2.59
CA VAL A 121 4.61 -9.29 -1.88
C VAL A 121 4.63 -10.61 -2.66
N LEU A 122 4.89 -10.56 -3.96
CA LEU A 122 5.06 -11.72 -4.83
C LEU A 122 6.55 -12.02 -5.08
N GLN A 123 7.49 -11.27 -4.50
CA GLN A 123 8.93 -11.44 -4.77
C GLN A 123 9.55 -12.59 -3.95
N THR A 124 10.52 -13.30 -4.52
CA THR A 124 11.45 -14.15 -3.77
C THR A 124 12.54 -13.30 -3.12
N PRO A 125 13.28 -13.83 -2.11
CA PRO A 125 14.38 -13.10 -1.49
C PRO A 125 15.44 -12.60 -2.48
N GLU A 126 15.80 -13.40 -3.49
CA GLU A 126 16.84 -13.08 -4.48
C GLU A 126 16.40 -11.96 -5.42
N TYR A 127 15.14 -12.00 -5.87
CA TYR A 127 14.55 -10.94 -6.68
C TYR A 127 14.43 -9.66 -5.87
N ALA A 128 13.95 -9.77 -4.63
CA ALA A 128 13.81 -8.64 -3.71
C ALA A 128 15.16 -7.97 -3.44
N GLN A 129 16.21 -8.74 -3.15
CA GLN A 129 17.56 -8.23 -2.95
C GLN A 129 18.03 -7.42 -4.16
N THR A 130 17.83 -7.96 -5.36
CA THR A 130 18.23 -7.28 -6.60
C THR A 130 17.49 -5.96 -6.76
N VAL A 131 16.16 -5.97 -6.68
CA VAL A 131 15.35 -4.74 -6.83
C VAL A 131 15.67 -3.72 -5.76
N VAL A 132 15.78 -4.10 -4.48
CA VAL A 132 16.09 -3.16 -3.40
C VAL A 132 17.46 -2.54 -3.60
N ARG A 133 18.48 -3.33 -3.97
CA ARG A 133 19.83 -2.83 -4.21
C ARG A 133 19.84 -1.74 -5.29
N GLU A 134 19.16 -1.97 -6.41
CA GLU A 134 19.08 -0.99 -7.51
C GLU A 134 18.32 0.29 -7.12
N HIS A 135 17.28 0.20 -6.29
CA HIS A 135 16.54 1.39 -5.82
C HIS A 135 17.26 2.14 -4.68
N SER A 136 18.20 1.49 -4.00
CA SER A 136 18.90 2.03 -2.83
C SER A 136 20.31 2.47 -3.21
N MET A 137 20.45 3.13 -4.37
CA MET A 137 21.74 3.59 -4.87
C MET A 137 22.46 4.41 -3.79
N ASN A 138 23.70 4.05 -3.50
CA ASN A 138 24.57 4.70 -2.50
C ASN A 138 24.17 4.48 -1.02
N GLU A 139 23.20 3.63 -0.73
CA GLU A 139 22.84 3.27 0.65
C GLU A 139 23.77 2.15 1.18
N PRO A 140 24.09 2.14 2.49
CA PRO A 140 24.82 1.05 3.11
C PRO A 140 24.12 -0.31 2.95
N GLN A 141 24.90 -1.40 2.93
CA GLN A 141 24.38 -2.76 2.79
C GLN A 141 23.36 -3.09 3.90
N GLU A 142 23.57 -2.58 5.12
CA GLU A 142 22.70 -2.80 6.27
C GLU A 142 21.29 -2.22 6.04
N ILE A 143 21.19 -1.10 5.31
CA ILE A 143 19.92 -0.46 4.92
C ILE A 143 19.23 -1.30 3.85
N VAL A 144 19.97 -1.75 2.83
CA VAL A 144 19.46 -2.65 1.79
C VAL A 144 18.88 -3.92 2.43
N ASP A 145 19.62 -4.58 3.31
CA ASP A 145 19.18 -5.81 3.97
C ASP A 145 17.96 -5.56 4.87
N SER A 146 17.90 -4.40 5.54
CA SER A 146 16.73 -4.01 6.33
C SER A 146 15.49 -3.80 5.46
N ARG A 147 15.62 -3.18 4.28
CA ARG A 147 14.54 -3.00 3.31
C ARG A 147 14.06 -4.34 2.74
N VAL A 148 14.97 -5.28 2.48
CA VAL A 148 14.62 -6.64 2.03
C VAL A 148 13.86 -7.40 3.13
N ARG A 149 14.35 -7.37 4.38
CA ARG A 149 13.64 -7.96 5.52
C ARG A 149 12.25 -7.36 5.74
N LEU A 150 12.12 -6.04 5.62
CA LEU A 150 10.83 -5.36 5.66
C LEU A 150 9.90 -5.94 4.58
N ARG A 151 10.35 -6.00 3.32
CA ARG A 151 9.57 -6.51 2.19
C ARG A 151 9.11 -7.96 2.38
N LEU A 152 9.99 -8.86 2.81
CA LEU A 152 9.65 -10.26 3.08
C LEU A 152 8.70 -10.40 4.29
N SER A 153 8.81 -9.51 5.27
CA SER A 153 7.86 -9.46 6.38
C SER A 153 6.46 -9.04 5.89
N ARG A 154 6.37 -8.03 5.01
CA ARG A 154 5.08 -7.64 4.38
C ARG A 154 4.44 -8.80 3.63
N GLN A 155 5.24 -9.51 2.83
CA GLN A 155 4.80 -10.71 2.12
C GLN A 155 4.21 -11.74 3.09
N LYS A 156 4.91 -12.03 4.19
CA LYS A 156 4.45 -12.99 5.19
C LYS A 156 3.11 -12.56 5.80
N GLU A 157 2.94 -11.29 6.16
CA GLU A 157 1.69 -10.79 6.73
C GLU A 157 0.51 -10.89 5.73
N ILE A 158 0.73 -10.58 4.45
CA ILE A 158 -0.33 -10.65 3.43
C ILE A 158 -0.64 -12.09 3.02
N LEU A 159 0.36 -12.95 2.88
CA LEU A 159 0.17 -14.33 2.43
C LEU A 159 -0.26 -15.29 3.55
N ARG A 160 0.06 -14.98 4.82
CA ARG A 160 -0.31 -15.80 6.00
C ARG A 160 -1.46 -15.22 6.82
N GLY A 161 -1.80 -13.94 6.65
CA GLY A 161 -2.69 -13.21 7.56
C GLY A 161 -4.08 -12.90 7.01
N ARG A 162 -5.09 -13.13 7.86
CA ARG A 162 -6.53 -12.84 7.75
C ARG A 162 -7.22 -13.47 6.54
N ASP A 163 -8.11 -14.43 6.79
CA ASP A 163 -9.03 -15.04 5.81
C ASP A 163 -9.89 -14.03 5.02
N ALA A 164 -9.83 -12.72 5.36
CA ALA A 164 -10.62 -11.65 4.78
C ALA A 164 -9.82 -10.59 3.99
N PHE A 165 -8.49 -10.69 3.82
CA PHE A 165 -7.74 -9.70 3.02
C PHE A 165 -7.80 -10.03 1.52
N ASP A 166 -8.64 -9.30 0.79
CA ASP A 166 -8.88 -9.50 -0.64
C ASP A 166 -7.81 -8.78 -1.49
N ALA A 167 -6.76 -9.51 -1.88
CA ALA A 167 -5.68 -9.00 -2.71
C ALA A 167 -5.75 -9.51 -4.16
N TRP A 168 -5.63 -8.59 -5.12
CA TRP A 168 -5.59 -8.89 -6.56
C TRP A 168 -4.44 -8.16 -7.25
N PHE A 169 -3.58 -8.92 -7.91
CA PHE A 169 -2.42 -8.44 -8.65
C PHE A 169 -2.62 -8.69 -10.13
N LEU A 170 -2.64 -7.60 -10.90
CA LEU A 170 -2.58 -7.66 -12.34
C LEU A 170 -1.16 -7.32 -12.79
N LEU A 171 -0.52 -8.25 -13.47
CA LEU A 171 0.87 -8.15 -13.92
C LEU A 171 0.88 -7.82 -15.42
N ASP A 172 1.45 -6.70 -15.80
CA ASP A 172 1.80 -6.48 -17.20
C ASP A 172 2.85 -7.50 -17.64
N GLU A 173 2.72 -8.07 -18.85
CA GLU A 173 3.68 -9.07 -19.36
C GLU A 173 5.14 -8.59 -19.30
N ALA A 174 5.40 -7.27 -19.34
CA ALA A 174 6.73 -6.70 -19.17
C ALA A 174 7.41 -7.11 -17.86
N VAL A 175 6.67 -7.25 -16.75
CA VAL A 175 7.26 -7.60 -15.45
C VAL A 175 7.76 -9.04 -15.40
N LEU A 176 7.21 -9.92 -16.25
CA LEU A 176 7.63 -11.32 -16.38
C LEU A 176 8.88 -11.45 -17.25
N ARG A 177 9.08 -10.50 -18.17
CA ARG A 177 10.14 -10.54 -19.18
C ARG A 177 11.35 -9.68 -18.86
N ARG A 178 11.22 -8.68 -17.98
CA ARG A 178 12.35 -7.88 -17.51
C ARG A 178 13.30 -8.77 -16.71
N MET A 179 14.52 -8.93 -17.20
CA MET A 179 15.55 -9.73 -16.52
C MET A 179 16.00 -9.02 -15.24
N VAL A 180 15.67 -9.58 -14.09
CA VAL A 180 16.07 -9.07 -12.77
C VAL A 180 16.88 -10.15 -12.07
N GLY A 181 18.15 -9.83 -11.77
CA GLY A 181 19.03 -10.74 -11.03
C GLY A 181 19.50 -11.95 -11.84
N GLY A 182 19.38 -11.89 -13.17
CA GLY A 182 19.76 -12.98 -14.07
C GLY A 182 18.73 -14.11 -14.17
N ARG A 183 19.08 -15.13 -14.96
CA ARG A 183 18.17 -16.23 -15.33
C ARG A 183 17.67 -17.01 -14.11
N ASP A 184 18.58 -17.41 -13.22
CA ASP A 184 18.23 -18.27 -12.08
C ASP A 184 17.27 -17.56 -11.11
N THR A 185 17.51 -16.27 -10.85
CA THR A 185 16.60 -15.42 -10.08
C THR A 185 15.22 -15.34 -10.72
N MET A 186 15.15 -15.13 -12.04
CA MET A 186 13.87 -15.07 -12.75
C MET A 186 13.14 -16.42 -12.78
N VAL A 187 13.85 -17.53 -12.92
CA VAL A 187 13.25 -18.88 -12.89
C VAL A 187 12.64 -19.14 -11.50
N GLY A 188 13.39 -18.89 -10.42
CA GLY A 188 12.88 -19.04 -9.06
C GLY A 188 11.69 -18.11 -8.80
N GLN A 189 11.78 -16.86 -9.25
CA GLN A 189 10.73 -15.86 -9.10
C GLN A 189 9.43 -16.24 -9.81
N LEU A 190 9.48 -16.65 -11.08
CA LEU A 190 8.28 -17.02 -11.82
C LEU A 190 7.68 -18.35 -11.34
N SER A 191 8.52 -19.28 -10.89
CA SER A 191 8.06 -20.52 -10.23
C SER A 191 7.24 -20.19 -8.97
N PHE A 192 7.75 -19.29 -8.13
CA PHE A 192 7.05 -18.86 -6.94
C PHE A 192 5.70 -18.17 -7.25
N VAL A 193 5.61 -17.36 -8.30
CA VAL A 193 4.32 -16.76 -8.71
C VAL A 193 3.31 -17.84 -9.14
N LEU A 194 3.77 -18.89 -9.84
CA LEU A 194 2.91 -20.03 -10.21
C LEU A 194 2.40 -20.79 -8.98
N GLU A 195 3.24 -20.98 -7.97
CA GLU A 195 2.85 -21.59 -6.69
C GLU A 195 1.74 -20.77 -6.00
N LEU A 196 1.89 -19.44 -5.95
CA LEU A 196 0.89 -18.54 -5.36
C LEU A 196 -0.43 -18.57 -6.14
N LEU A 197 -0.36 -18.59 -7.47
CA LEU A 197 -1.54 -18.72 -8.33
C LEU A 197 -2.25 -20.05 -8.08
N SER A 198 -1.50 -21.15 -7.94
CA SER A 198 -2.06 -22.48 -7.63
C SER A 198 -2.68 -22.55 -6.23
N ALA A 199 -2.16 -21.81 -5.26
CA ALA A 199 -2.70 -21.77 -3.89
C ALA A 199 -4.05 -21.05 -3.82
N GLY A 200 -4.37 -20.17 -4.78
CA GLY A 200 -5.69 -19.52 -4.91
C GLY A 200 -6.07 -18.55 -3.80
N LYS A 201 -5.15 -18.19 -2.89
CA LYS A 201 -5.40 -17.27 -1.78
C LYS A 201 -5.48 -15.80 -2.20
N ILE A 202 -4.85 -15.45 -3.32
CA ILE A 202 -4.80 -14.11 -3.88
C ILE A 202 -5.09 -14.17 -5.38
N GLY A 203 -5.71 -13.14 -5.92
CA GLY A 203 -5.92 -13.01 -7.36
C GLY A 203 -4.63 -12.66 -8.06
N ILE A 204 -4.22 -13.43 -9.07
CA ILE A 204 -3.11 -13.09 -9.96
C ILE A 204 -3.57 -13.28 -11.40
N GLN A 205 -3.43 -12.23 -12.20
CA GLN A 205 -3.64 -12.26 -13.65
C GLN A 205 -2.48 -11.60 -14.38
N VAL A 206 -2.32 -11.96 -15.64
CA VAL A 206 -1.32 -11.35 -16.54
C VAL A 206 -2.05 -10.63 -17.65
N LEU A 207 -1.70 -9.36 -17.89
CA LEU A 207 -2.14 -8.59 -19.05
C LEU A 207 -1.11 -8.78 -20.18
N PRO A 208 -1.42 -9.59 -21.23
CA PRO A 208 -0.46 -9.87 -22.28
C PRO A 208 -0.28 -8.68 -23.24
N PHE A 209 0.89 -8.58 -23.86
CA PHE A 209 1.19 -7.52 -24.82
C PHE A 209 0.24 -7.49 -26.02
N SER A 210 -0.39 -8.62 -26.36
CA SER A 210 -1.38 -8.71 -27.44
C SER A 210 -2.63 -7.85 -27.21
N ILE A 211 -2.89 -7.42 -25.98
CA ILE A 211 -3.98 -6.48 -25.67
C ILE A 211 -3.72 -5.08 -26.25
N GLY A 212 -2.44 -4.70 -26.39
CA GLY A 212 -2.07 -3.37 -26.87
C GLY A 212 -2.45 -2.27 -25.88
N ALA A 213 -3.11 -1.21 -26.37
CA ALA A 213 -3.46 -0.06 -25.55
C ALA A 213 -4.55 -0.41 -24.51
N HIS A 214 -4.33 0.02 -23.26
CA HIS A 214 -5.24 -0.22 -22.15
C HIS A 214 -5.40 1.05 -21.27
N PRO A 215 -6.36 1.11 -20.34
CA PRO A 215 -6.65 2.34 -19.57
C PRO A 215 -5.49 2.92 -18.72
N SER A 216 -4.39 2.19 -18.54
CA SER A 216 -3.29 2.58 -17.66
C SER A 216 -1.92 2.50 -18.34
N MET A 217 -1.81 3.03 -19.56
CA MET A 217 -0.54 3.08 -20.30
C MET A 217 0.54 3.94 -19.62
N ALA A 218 0.15 4.86 -18.74
CA ALA A 218 1.07 5.84 -18.17
C ALA A 218 1.85 5.33 -16.94
N ALA A 219 1.22 4.52 -16.09
CA ALA A 219 1.82 4.07 -14.83
C ALA A 219 1.10 2.82 -14.27
N GLY A 220 1.80 2.10 -13.39
CA GLY A 220 1.17 1.17 -12.46
C GLY A 220 0.58 1.92 -11.26
N PHE A 221 -0.29 1.27 -10.49
CA PHE A 221 -0.90 1.85 -9.31
C PHE A 221 -1.42 0.77 -8.34
N SER A 222 -1.61 1.16 -7.08
CA SER A 222 -2.31 0.38 -6.06
C SER A 222 -3.60 1.07 -5.64
N ILE A 223 -4.65 0.32 -5.33
CA ILE A 223 -5.87 0.79 -4.68
C ILE A 223 -6.03 0.04 -3.36
N PHE A 224 -5.91 0.75 -2.26
CA PHE A 224 -6.26 0.26 -0.94
C PHE A 224 -7.76 0.40 -0.71
N ARG A 225 -8.38 -0.69 -0.27
CA ARG A 225 -9.80 -0.74 0.09
C ARG A 225 -9.91 -0.96 1.59
N PHE A 226 -10.95 -0.37 2.19
CA PHE A 226 -11.16 -0.37 3.63
C PHE A 226 -12.60 -0.79 3.92
N ALA A 227 -12.86 -1.32 5.12
CA ALA A 227 -14.22 -1.65 5.56
C ALA A 227 -15.11 -0.41 5.61
N GLU A 228 -14.53 0.72 6.03
CA GLU A 228 -15.18 2.02 6.12
C GLU A 228 -14.26 3.09 5.51
N GLY A 229 -14.84 4.05 4.80
CA GLY A 229 -14.13 5.15 4.16
C GLY A 229 -13.88 4.95 2.67
N LEU A 230 -13.32 5.99 2.04
CA LEU A 230 -13.02 5.97 0.60
C LEU A 230 -11.74 5.17 0.31
N PRO A 231 -11.66 4.49 -0.85
CA PRO A 231 -10.41 3.89 -1.31
C PRO A 231 -9.30 4.93 -1.45
N ILE A 232 -8.06 4.49 -1.29
CA ILE A 232 -6.88 5.32 -1.50
C ILE A 232 -6.09 4.74 -2.65
N VAL A 233 -5.79 5.56 -3.66
CA VAL A 233 -4.89 5.18 -4.75
C VAL A 233 -3.48 5.62 -4.39
N TYR A 234 -2.52 4.73 -4.63
CA TYR A 234 -1.10 4.97 -4.47
C TYR A 234 -0.40 4.79 -5.82
N ILE A 235 0.41 5.78 -6.19
CA ILE A 235 1.26 5.76 -7.38
C ILE A 235 2.68 6.05 -6.93
N GLU A 236 3.58 5.12 -7.23
CA GLU A 236 4.99 5.20 -6.87
C GLU A 236 5.79 5.88 -7.99
N HIS A 237 6.68 6.80 -7.60
CA HIS A 237 7.72 7.38 -8.43
C HIS A 237 9.09 7.03 -7.84
N LEU A 238 10.17 7.41 -8.52
CA LEU A 238 11.53 7.05 -8.14
C LEU A 238 11.91 7.48 -6.71
N ASP A 239 11.51 8.68 -6.30
CA ASP A 239 11.88 9.31 -5.03
C ASP A 239 10.68 9.81 -4.21
N SER A 240 9.47 9.52 -4.70
CA SER A 240 8.25 10.11 -4.20
C SER A 240 7.06 9.22 -4.51
N ALA A 241 5.92 9.55 -3.93
CA ALA A 241 4.67 8.88 -4.22
C ALA A 241 3.51 9.85 -4.13
N VAL A 242 2.46 9.54 -4.89
CA VAL A 242 1.19 10.26 -4.86
C VAL A 242 0.14 9.38 -4.19
N TYR A 243 -0.53 9.95 -3.19
CA TYR A 243 -1.73 9.39 -2.59
C TYR A 243 -2.94 10.18 -3.07
N ILE A 244 -3.88 9.50 -3.74
CA ILE A 244 -5.11 10.11 -4.24
C ILE A 244 -6.28 9.60 -3.40
N GLU A 245 -6.99 10.56 -2.82
CA GLU A 245 -8.12 10.31 -1.91
C GLU A 245 -9.41 10.94 -2.43
N ASP A 246 -9.32 11.77 -3.46
CA ASP A 246 -10.47 12.38 -4.12
C ASP A 246 -11.41 11.31 -4.67
N HIS A 247 -12.69 11.37 -4.27
CA HIS A 247 -13.67 10.34 -4.57
C HIS A 247 -13.91 10.14 -6.07
N ALA A 248 -13.88 11.20 -6.88
CA ALA A 248 -14.07 11.07 -8.32
C ALA A 248 -12.85 10.40 -8.96
N LYS A 249 -11.64 10.80 -8.56
CA LYS A 249 -10.40 10.19 -9.05
C LYS A 249 -10.28 8.74 -8.62
N THR A 250 -10.53 8.40 -7.36
CA THR A 250 -10.40 7.00 -6.85
C THR A 250 -11.38 6.05 -7.54
N ARG A 251 -12.61 6.52 -7.85
CA ARG A 251 -13.56 5.78 -8.70
C ARG A 251 -13.04 5.57 -10.12
N HIS A 252 -12.44 6.60 -10.73
CA HIS A 252 -11.85 6.46 -12.06
C HIS A 252 -10.75 5.39 -12.10
N TYR A 253 -9.86 5.36 -11.10
CA TYR A 253 -8.84 4.30 -10.98
C TYR A 253 -9.47 2.91 -10.76
N SER A 254 -10.55 2.82 -9.98
CA SER A 254 -11.25 1.56 -9.73
C SER A 254 -11.85 1.00 -11.03
N GLN A 255 -12.53 1.85 -11.81
CA GLN A 255 -13.07 1.48 -13.13
C GLN A 255 -11.96 1.09 -14.12
N ALA A 256 -10.84 1.82 -14.10
CA ALA A 256 -9.69 1.46 -14.92
C ALA A 256 -9.15 0.07 -14.54
N PHE A 257 -9.04 -0.24 -13.25
CA PHE A 257 -8.60 -1.56 -12.79
C PHE A 257 -9.57 -2.67 -13.19
N GLU A 258 -10.87 -2.48 -13.02
CA GLU A 258 -11.90 -3.43 -13.44
C GLU A 258 -11.81 -3.73 -14.94
N ARG A 259 -11.69 -2.68 -15.77
CA ARG A 259 -11.49 -2.84 -17.21
C ARG A 259 -10.20 -3.58 -17.55
N LEU A 260 -9.12 -3.35 -16.82
CA LEU A 260 -7.87 -4.09 -17.03
C LEU A 260 -8.03 -5.58 -16.69
N VAL A 261 -8.77 -5.90 -15.62
CA VAL A 261 -9.09 -7.28 -15.23
C VAL A 261 -9.95 -7.97 -16.30
N GLU A 262 -10.93 -7.28 -16.87
CA GLU A 262 -11.77 -7.80 -17.97
C GLU A 262 -10.97 -8.07 -19.25
N MET A 263 -9.99 -7.22 -19.54
CA MET A 263 -9.09 -7.40 -20.69
C MET A 263 -8.06 -8.50 -20.45
N ALA A 264 -7.76 -8.83 -19.20
CA ALA A 264 -6.79 -9.85 -18.85
C ALA A 264 -7.41 -11.25 -18.92
N PRO A 265 -6.69 -12.25 -19.48
CA PRO A 265 -7.13 -13.63 -19.44
C PRO A 265 -7.35 -14.13 -18.00
N PRO A 266 -8.21 -15.15 -17.81
CA PRO A 266 -8.44 -15.74 -16.49
C PRO A 266 -7.17 -16.38 -15.92
N ALA A 267 -7.18 -16.72 -14.63
CA ALA A 267 -6.01 -17.23 -13.90
C ALA A 267 -5.35 -18.46 -14.57
N SER A 268 -6.14 -19.38 -15.14
CA SER A 268 -5.62 -20.57 -15.84
C SER A 268 -4.76 -20.22 -17.05
N GLN A 269 -5.21 -19.26 -17.87
CA GLN A 269 -4.46 -18.78 -19.02
C GLN A 269 -3.28 -17.87 -18.61
N SER A 270 -3.45 -17.09 -17.54
CA SER A 270 -2.34 -16.33 -16.94
C SER A 270 -1.19 -17.25 -16.48
N SER A 271 -1.52 -18.39 -15.87
CA SER A 271 -0.56 -19.43 -15.51
C SER A 271 0.18 -20.00 -16.73
N GLN A 272 -0.52 -20.17 -17.86
CA GLN A 272 0.09 -20.60 -19.11
C GLN A 272 1.09 -19.57 -19.66
N ILE A 273 0.77 -18.27 -19.58
CA ILE A 273 1.68 -17.20 -20.01
C ILE A 273 2.97 -17.25 -19.17
N ILE A 274 2.86 -17.31 -17.85
CA ILE A 274 4.02 -17.39 -16.94
C ILE A 274 4.85 -18.65 -17.22
N SER A 275 4.19 -19.80 -17.38
CA SER A 275 4.84 -21.08 -17.70
C SER A 275 5.59 -21.03 -19.03
N ASN A 276 5.07 -20.31 -20.03
CA ASN A 276 5.74 -20.15 -21.32
C ASN A 276 7.01 -19.30 -21.17
N VAL A 277 6.97 -18.19 -20.45
CA VAL A 277 8.15 -17.37 -20.16
C VAL A 277 9.21 -18.18 -19.41
N LEU A 278 8.80 -19.01 -18.44
CA LEU A 278 9.72 -19.89 -17.71
C LEU A 278 10.41 -20.91 -18.64
N LYS A 279 9.65 -21.51 -19.57
CA LYS A 279 10.23 -22.42 -20.59
C LYS A 279 11.21 -21.70 -21.52
N GLU A 280 10.91 -20.46 -21.92
CA GLU A 280 11.83 -19.63 -22.73
C GLU A 280 13.14 -19.37 -21.97
N LEU A 281 13.07 -19.01 -20.68
CA LEU A 281 14.24 -18.80 -19.82
C LEU A 281 15.08 -20.08 -19.68
N ALA A 282 14.44 -21.24 -19.50
CA ALA A 282 15.13 -22.53 -19.36
C ALA A 282 15.87 -22.95 -20.64
N ARG A 283 15.33 -22.64 -21.82
CA ARG A 283 15.98 -22.90 -23.12
C ARG A 283 17.15 -21.96 -23.40
N GLY A 284 17.25 -20.87 -22.64
CA GLY A 284 18.28 -19.86 -22.81
C GLY A 284 18.19 -19.10 -24.13
N GLU A 285 17.02 -19.07 -24.76
CA GLU A 285 16.76 -18.28 -25.95
C GLU A 285 16.50 -16.83 -25.55
N PRO A 286 17.43 -15.87 -25.70
CA PRO A 286 17.00 -14.52 -25.92
C PRO A 286 16.22 -14.53 -27.23
N ARG A 287 14.99 -14.00 -27.25
CA ARG A 287 14.41 -13.54 -28.51
C ARG A 287 15.28 -12.38 -28.98
N SER A 288 16.39 -12.70 -29.66
CA SER A 288 17.03 -11.78 -30.56
C SER A 288 15.96 -11.30 -31.52
N GLN A 289 15.96 -9.99 -31.68
CA GLN A 289 15.03 -9.22 -32.49
C GLN A 289 14.75 -9.95 -33.81
N ARG A 290 13.51 -10.42 -34.00
CA ARG A 290 12.98 -10.52 -35.36
C ARG A 290 12.82 -9.08 -35.84
N ARG A 291 13.88 -8.56 -36.46
CA ARG A 291 13.84 -7.49 -37.45
C ARG A 291 14.41 -8.06 -38.74
#